data_AF-K2BEF5-F1
#
_entry.id   AF-K2BEF5-F1
#
_cell.length_a   1.000
_cell.length_b   1.000
_cell.length_c   1.000
_cell.angle_alpha   90.00
_cell.angle_beta   90.00
_cell.angle_gamma   90.00
#
_symmetry.space_group_name_H-M   'P 1'
#
loop_
_entity.id
_entity.type
_entity.pdbx_description
1 polymer ?
#
loop_
_entity_poly.entity_id
_entity_poly.type
_entity_poly.pdbx_seq_one_letter_code
_entity_poly.pdbx_strand_id
1 'polypeptide(L)'
;MIALRTIPLSSRPGKIKESITGFLTIKHLFEGLQNVLKILPLSPSSLKYYAIWVQKAKMTQLVKITNPYKRYLYLIAFIAHQYYCRQDLLADTLLQSVQSALNTIDKKQHEEYQNTKKEKDHATKVLSSSYRDKADLLTKIQTVINTKNLSAKEKVEQIKKLINKEGGVNPIVAACIEKLDQQITNALNDADFYNVLEKQSIPLQNRLSSIVKYLEFNVLKSKLSLLDAITYFKNSEGLIGNKPPCDFLDAQSRKHLFDDKGKLRISLYKALLFVKTAAAIKSGEMNLTYSYRYLSIDEYLINKDVWKLDRNNYLVRSNLTNYNSVKKTMSFLKKELDVQYQKVNENIINGSNQYITFNKAGEVIVDTPKVEKIETLRIAELIKQKNYISILDVLGNIDQITNFSECLQHYSVVQKIKRPANVLFYAGL
;
A
#
# COMPACT_ATOMS: atom_id res chain seq x y z
N MET A 1 7.16 -24.19 23.93
CA MET A 1 6.08 -23.19 24.12
C MET A 1 6.62 -21.77 24.36
N ILE A 2 7.68 -21.55 25.16
CA ILE A 2 8.25 -20.19 25.39
C ILE A 2 8.76 -19.55 24.09
N ALA A 3 9.51 -20.30 23.27
CA ALA A 3 10.03 -19.83 21.98
C ALA A 3 8.95 -19.46 20.93
N LEU A 4 7.70 -19.91 21.13
CA LEU A 4 6.59 -19.63 20.20
C LEU A 4 5.76 -18.40 20.61
N ARG A 5 6.01 -17.84 21.81
CA ARG A 5 5.26 -16.67 22.33
C ARG A 5 5.67 -15.38 21.63
N THR A 6 6.94 -15.26 21.28
CA THR A 6 7.48 -14.10 20.57
C THR A 6 7.47 -14.38 19.07
N ILE A 7 7.06 -13.37 18.30
CA ILE A 7 7.13 -13.40 16.86
C ILE A 7 8.32 -12.51 16.46
N PRO A 8 9.39 -13.07 15.87
CA PRO A 8 10.53 -12.27 15.47
C PRO A 8 10.13 -11.30 14.35
N LEU A 9 10.17 -10.00 14.64
CA LEU A 9 9.90 -8.94 13.67
C LEU A 9 11.22 -8.55 12.98
N SER A 10 11.51 -9.17 11.84
CA SER A 10 12.68 -8.78 11.05
C SER A 10 12.50 -9.12 9.57
N SER A 11 12.91 -8.19 8.71
CA SER A 11 12.92 -8.32 7.26
C SER A 11 14.21 -8.96 6.71
N ARG A 12 15.15 -9.36 7.60
CA ARG A 12 16.40 -10.03 7.19
C ARG A 12 16.12 -11.49 6.77
N PRO A 13 16.66 -11.97 5.64
CA PRO A 13 16.36 -13.32 5.13
C PRO A 13 16.55 -14.46 6.15
N GLY A 14 17.61 -14.42 6.94
CA GLY A 14 17.86 -15.42 7.98
C GLY A 14 16.79 -15.44 9.08
N LYS A 15 16.30 -14.26 9.49
CA LYS A 15 15.24 -14.12 10.50
C LYS A 15 13.86 -14.47 9.94
N ILE A 16 13.64 -14.22 8.65
CA ILE A 16 12.43 -14.70 7.95
C ILE A 16 12.40 -16.23 7.99
N LYS A 17 13.51 -16.92 7.69
CA LYS A 17 13.58 -18.40 7.78
C LYS A 17 13.27 -18.90 9.19
N GLU A 18 13.85 -18.29 10.23
CA GLU A 18 13.55 -18.62 11.63
C GLU A 18 12.06 -18.42 11.97
N SER A 19 11.48 -17.30 11.52
CA SER A 19 10.05 -17.01 11.69
C SER A 19 9.16 -18.07 11.03
N ILE A 20 9.54 -18.53 9.83
CA ILE A 20 8.83 -19.57 9.08
C ILE A 20 8.89 -20.91 9.80
N THR A 21 10.04 -21.30 10.36
CA THR A 21 10.13 -22.53 11.17
C THR A 21 9.16 -22.48 12.35
N GLY A 22 9.11 -21.34 13.06
CA GLY A 22 8.14 -21.14 14.15
C GLY A 22 6.68 -21.15 13.67
N PHE A 23 6.42 -20.59 12.49
CA PHE A 23 5.10 -20.64 11.84
C PHE A 23 4.68 -22.07 11.51
N LEU A 24 5.55 -22.89 10.94
CA LEU A 24 5.22 -24.28 10.58
C LEU A 24 4.86 -25.12 11.80
N THR A 25 5.55 -24.93 12.93
CA THR A 25 5.19 -25.58 14.20
C THR A 25 3.80 -25.17 14.67
N ILE A 26 3.46 -23.88 14.60
CA ILE A 26 2.12 -23.39 14.97
C ILE A 26 1.06 -23.87 13.96
N LYS A 27 1.39 -23.91 12.68
CA LYS A 27 0.50 -24.39 11.61
C LYS A 27 0.08 -25.84 11.87
N HIS A 28 1.03 -26.73 12.12
CA HIS A 28 0.75 -28.14 12.42
C HIS A 28 -0.18 -28.28 13.66
N LEU A 29 0.08 -27.51 14.71
CA LEU A 29 -0.79 -27.51 15.90
C LEU A 29 -2.18 -26.95 15.61
N PHE A 30 -2.27 -25.90 14.79
CA PHE A 30 -3.52 -25.27 14.41
C PHE A 30 -4.38 -26.18 13.54
N GLU A 31 -3.77 -26.88 12.57
CA GLU A 31 -4.45 -27.86 11.71
C GLU A 31 -5.14 -28.96 12.52
N GLY A 32 -4.45 -29.49 13.54
CA GLY A 32 -5.04 -30.47 14.48
C GLY A 32 -6.20 -29.92 15.33
N LEU A 33 -6.35 -28.59 15.44
CA LEU A 33 -7.38 -27.93 16.24
C LEU A 33 -8.53 -27.36 15.40
N GLN A 34 -8.48 -27.42 14.07
CA GLN A 34 -9.48 -26.78 13.20
C GLN A 34 -10.91 -27.27 13.48
N ASN A 35 -11.11 -28.57 13.68
CA ASN A 35 -12.44 -29.12 13.94
C ASN A 35 -13.00 -28.62 15.27
N VAL A 36 -12.16 -28.51 16.30
CA VAL A 36 -12.56 -27.97 17.61
C VAL A 36 -12.92 -26.49 17.50
N LEU A 37 -12.13 -25.71 16.76
CA LEU A 37 -12.39 -24.29 16.52
C LEU A 37 -13.66 -24.03 15.70
N LYS A 38 -14.07 -24.96 14.83
CA LYS A 38 -15.36 -24.86 14.11
C LYS A 38 -16.56 -25.05 15.05
N ILE A 39 -16.44 -25.96 16.01
CA ILE A 39 -17.51 -26.27 16.98
C ILE A 39 -17.58 -25.21 18.08
N LEU A 40 -16.44 -24.59 18.43
CA LEU A 40 -16.34 -23.58 19.48
C LEU A 40 -16.42 -22.17 18.86
N PRO A 41 -17.57 -21.48 18.90
CA PRO A 41 -17.78 -20.21 18.21
C PRO A 41 -17.09 -19.05 18.95
N LEU A 42 -15.76 -19.04 18.94
CA LEU A 42 -14.98 -17.95 19.51
C LEU A 42 -14.89 -16.81 18.52
N SER A 43 -15.37 -15.63 18.92
CA SER A 43 -15.11 -14.42 18.15
C SER A 43 -13.60 -14.13 18.05
N PRO A 44 -13.15 -13.41 17.01
CA PRO A 44 -11.77 -12.94 16.90
C PRO A 44 -11.28 -12.22 18.17
N SER A 45 -12.16 -11.42 18.80
CA SER A 45 -11.90 -10.73 20.06
C SER A 45 -11.73 -11.69 21.23
N SER A 46 -12.55 -12.74 21.32
CA SER A 46 -12.44 -13.78 22.34
C SER A 46 -11.14 -14.57 22.20
N LEU A 47 -10.76 -14.95 20.97
CA LEU A 47 -9.47 -15.61 20.69
C LEU A 47 -8.30 -14.75 21.17
N LYS A 48 -8.29 -13.46 20.79
CA LYS A 48 -7.27 -12.51 21.21
C LYS A 48 -7.25 -12.35 22.74
N TYR A 49 -8.42 -12.24 23.37
CA TYR A 49 -8.54 -12.10 24.82
C TYR A 49 -7.93 -13.28 25.58
N TYR A 50 -8.19 -14.52 25.19
CA TYR A 50 -7.58 -15.67 25.87
C TYR A 50 -6.11 -15.85 25.51
N ALA A 51 -5.72 -15.57 24.25
CA ALA A 51 -4.35 -15.73 23.80
C ALA A 51 -3.35 -14.78 24.46
N ILE A 52 -3.71 -13.50 24.62
CA ILE A 52 -2.82 -12.52 25.26
C ILE A 52 -2.54 -12.93 26.73
N TRP A 53 -3.43 -13.73 27.34
CA TRP A 53 -3.34 -14.10 28.74
C TRP A 53 -2.26 -15.16 28.86
N VAL A 54 -2.29 -16.13 27.94
CA VAL A 54 -1.22 -17.14 27.80
C VAL A 54 0.12 -16.50 27.47
N GLN A 55 0.15 -15.44 26.64
CA GLN A 55 1.39 -14.71 26.34
C GLN A 55 2.00 -14.09 27.61
N LYS A 56 1.17 -13.45 28.45
CA LYS A 56 1.61 -12.76 29.68
C LYS A 56 1.80 -13.67 30.89
N ALA A 57 1.11 -14.80 30.96
CA ALA A 57 1.17 -15.72 32.10
C ALA A 57 2.50 -16.48 32.18
N LYS A 58 3.02 -16.67 33.39
CA LYS A 58 4.16 -17.57 33.65
C LYS A 58 3.74 -19.03 33.40
N MET A 59 4.68 -19.91 33.03
CA MET A 59 4.37 -21.32 32.81
C MET A 59 3.76 -22.00 34.04
N THR A 60 4.24 -21.65 35.23
CA THR A 60 3.67 -22.15 36.49
C THR A 60 2.21 -21.74 36.68
N GLN A 61 1.78 -20.59 36.16
CA GLN A 61 0.39 -20.12 36.26
C GLN A 61 -0.54 -20.87 35.30
N LEU A 62 -0.04 -21.28 34.13
CA LEU A 62 -0.77 -22.13 33.19
C LEU A 62 -0.99 -23.53 33.75
N VAL A 63 0.04 -24.11 34.37
CA VAL A 63 -0.04 -25.45 34.98
C VAL A 63 -0.97 -25.46 36.20
N LYS A 64 -1.00 -24.36 36.97
CA LYS A 64 -1.88 -24.19 38.14
C LYS A 64 -3.37 -24.02 37.81
N ILE A 65 -3.76 -23.92 36.53
CA ILE A 65 -5.19 -23.92 36.17
C ILE A 65 -5.74 -25.33 36.42
N THR A 66 -6.43 -25.50 37.56
CA THR A 66 -6.99 -26.79 37.99
C THR A 66 -8.05 -27.32 37.03
N ASN A 67 -8.86 -26.43 36.43
CA ASN A 67 -9.88 -26.84 35.46
C ASN A 67 -9.23 -27.13 34.09
N PRO A 68 -9.25 -28.39 33.60
CA PRO A 68 -8.60 -28.77 32.35
C PRO A 68 -9.26 -28.11 31.13
N TYR A 69 -10.60 -28.01 31.08
CA TYR A 69 -11.32 -27.39 29.97
C TYR A 69 -10.99 -25.91 29.83
N LYS A 70 -10.91 -25.19 30.96
CA LYS A 70 -10.47 -23.79 30.96
C LYS A 70 -9.06 -23.68 30.42
N ARG A 71 -8.13 -24.53 30.88
CA ARG A 71 -6.75 -24.55 30.39
C ARG A 71 -6.68 -24.82 28.88
N TYR A 72 -7.47 -25.76 28.37
CA TYR A 72 -7.53 -26.06 26.93
C TYR A 72 -8.06 -24.88 26.13
N LEU A 73 -9.11 -24.20 26.59
CA LEU A 73 -9.63 -22.99 25.94
C LEU A 73 -8.53 -21.93 25.76
N TYR A 74 -7.76 -21.65 26.80
CA TYR A 74 -6.63 -20.71 26.72
C TYR A 74 -5.57 -21.14 25.70
N LEU A 75 -5.19 -22.42 25.70
CA LEU A 75 -4.16 -22.95 24.79
C LEU A 75 -4.63 -22.99 23.34
N ILE A 76 -5.86 -23.41 23.08
CA ILE A 76 -6.48 -23.43 21.75
C ILE A 76 -6.55 -22.00 21.20
N ALA A 77 -7.06 -21.06 22.00
CA ALA A 77 -7.13 -19.66 21.60
C ALA A 77 -5.73 -19.08 21.34
N PHE A 78 -4.74 -19.44 22.16
CA PHE A 78 -3.35 -19.03 21.94
C PHE A 78 -2.80 -19.55 20.61
N ILE A 79 -3.00 -20.83 20.28
CA ILE A 79 -2.51 -21.41 19.02
C ILE A 79 -3.19 -20.74 17.82
N ALA A 80 -4.51 -20.57 17.84
CA ALA A 80 -5.26 -19.90 16.79
C ALA A 80 -4.82 -18.44 16.60
N HIS A 81 -4.72 -17.68 17.70
CA HIS A 81 -4.26 -16.30 17.66
C HIS A 81 -2.84 -16.17 17.12
N GLN A 82 -1.91 -17.05 17.57
CA GLN A 82 -0.54 -17.07 17.06
C GLN A 82 -0.49 -17.39 15.58
N TYR A 83 -1.34 -18.31 15.11
CA TYR A 83 -1.42 -18.64 13.70
C TYR A 83 -1.87 -17.43 12.86
N TYR A 84 -2.92 -16.72 13.30
CA TYR A 84 -3.46 -15.55 12.57
C TYR A 84 -2.45 -14.39 12.56
N CYS A 85 -1.84 -14.10 13.71
CA CYS A 85 -0.80 -13.06 13.80
C CYS A 85 0.42 -13.36 12.93
N ARG A 86 0.81 -14.65 12.81
CA ARG A 86 1.94 -15.04 11.96
C ARG A 86 1.58 -15.01 10.47
N GLN A 87 0.36 -15.37 10.08
CA GLN A 87 -0.16 -15.14 8.72
C GLN A 87 -0.10 -13.65 8.36
N ASP A 88 -0.57 -12.78 9.25
CA ASP A 88 -0.52 -11.32 9.06
C ASP A 88 0.93 -10.81 8.90
N LEU A 89 1.85 -11.29 9.74
CA LEU A 89 3.26 -10.89 9.65
C LEU A 89 3.91 -11.38 8.35
N LEU A 90 3.58 -12.59 7.90
CA LEU A 90 4.06 -13.13 6.63
C LEU A 90 3.57 -12.27 5.46
N ALA A 91 2.31 -11.86 5.46
CA ALA A 91 1.77 -10.92 4.48
C ALA A 91 2.43 -9.54 4.56
N ASP A 92 2.61 -8.97 5.76
CA ASP A 92 3.35 -7.72 5.96
C ASP A 92 4.76 -7.79 5.38
N THR A 93 5.48 -8.89 5.65
CA THR A 93 6.85 -9.11 5.17
C THR A 93 6.88 -9.20 3.64
N LEU A 94 5.86 -9.83 3.04
CA LEU A 94 5.69 -9.88 1.59
C LEU A 94 5.49 -8.47 1.00
N LEU A 95 4.54 -7.71 1.55
CA LEU A 95 4.24 -6.36 1.08
C LEU A 95 5.45 -5.43 1.21
N GLN A 96 6.14 -5.45 2.34
CA GLN A 96 7.33 -4.63 2.58
C GLN A 96 8.50 -5.00 1.67
N SER A 97 8.74 -6.29 1.44
CA SER A 97 9.84 -6.74 0.57
C SER A 97 9.58 -6.38 -0.89
N VAL A 98 8.34 -6.52 -1.35
CA VAL A 98 7.95 -6.10 -2.71
C VAL A 98 8.05 -4.60 -2.86
N GLN A 99 7.53 -3.81 -1.91
CA GLN A 99 7.64 -2.35 -1.94
C GLN A 99 9.10 -1.90 -1.98
N SER A 100 9.98 -2.54 -1.21
CA SER A 100 11.41 -2.24 -1.22
C SER A 100 12.06 -2.51 -2.59
N ALA A 101 11.64 -3.58 -3.26
CA ALA A 101 12.12 -3.90 -4.61
C ALA A 101 11.60 -2.90 -5.66
N LEU A 102 10.31 -2.51 -5.59
CA LEU A 102 9.74 -1.49 -6.45
C LEU A 102 10.42 -0.13 -6.27
N ASN A 103 10.62 0.31 -5.02
CA ASN A 103 11.36 1.55 -4.73
C ASN A 103 12.78 1.52 -5.29
N THR A 104 13.43 0.34 -5.33
CA THR A 104 14.76 0.19 -5.93
C THR A 104 14.71 0.32 -7.46
N ILE A 105 13.63 -0.14 -8.10
CA ILE A 105 13.40 0.04 -9.53
C ILE A 105 13.18 1.51 -9.84
N ASP A 106 12.29 2.18 -9.10
CA ASP A 106 12.00 3.61 -9.27
C ASP A 106 13.27 4.46 -9.10
N LYS A 107 14.07 4.14 -8.08
CA LYS A 107 15.35 4.82 -7.85
C LYS A 107 16.30 4.64 -9.03
N LYS A 108 16.44 3.42 -9.57
CA LYS A 108 17.32 3.15 -10.72
C LYS A 108 16.84 3.85 -11.98
N GLN A 109 15.54 3.83 -12.26
CA GLN A 109 14.97 4.54 -13.40
C GLN A 109 15.19 6.06 -13.27
N HIS A 110 15.07 6.60 -12.05
CA HIS A 110 15.38 8.01 -11.80
C HIS A 110 16.86 8.34 -12.00
N GLU A 111 17.77 7.48 -11.50
CA GLU A 111 19.22 7.62 -11.70
C GLU A 111 19.61 7.54 -13.19
N GLU A 112 19.04 6.59 -13.94
CA GLU A 112 19.23 6.44 -15.38
C GLU A 112 18.71 7.67 -16.13
N TYR A 113 17.50 8.14 -15.82
CA TYR A 113 16.94 9.36 -16.41
C TYR A 113 17.83 10.58 -16.16
N GLN A 114 18.36 10.75 -14.93
CA GLN A 114 19.27 11.85 -14.62
C GLN A 114 20.59 11.75 -15.38
N ASN A 115 21.15 10.54 -15.54
CA ASN A 115 22.38 10.32 -16.30
C ASN A 115 22.16 10.60 -17.78
N THR A 116 21.08 10.07 -18.38
CA THR A 116 20.70 10.37 -19.77
C THR A 116 20.49 11.86 -19.98
N LYS A 117 19.90 12.58 -19.02
CA LYS A 117 19.75 14.04 -19.10
C LYS A 117 21.11 14.75 -19.12
N LYS A 118 22.03 14.41 -18.21
CA LYS A 118 23.38 14.99 -18.17
C LYS A 118 24.16 14.72 -19.47
N GLU A 119 24.03 13.52 -20.00
CA GLU A 119 24.68 13.12 -21.26
C GLU A 119 24.07 13.84 -22.46
N LYS A 120 22.74 14.01 -22.50
CA LYS A 120 22.05 14.85 -23.51
C LYS A 120 22.47 16.31 -23.43
N ASP A 121 22.58 16.86 -22.22
CA ASP A 121 23.05 18.24 -22.01
C ASP A 121 24.51 18.39 -22.49
N HIS A 122 25.36 17.40 -22.22
CA HIS A 122 26.74 17.35 -22.72
C HIS A 122 26.79 17.27 -24.26
N ALA A 123 26.05 16.34 -24.86
CA ALA A 123 25.99 16.17 -26.31
C ALA A 123 25.45 17.44 -27.01
N THR A 124 24.44 18.08 -26.43
CA THR A 124 23.88 19.35 -26.93
C THR A 124 24.92 20.47 -26.86
N LYS A 125 25.69 20.55 -25.78
CA LYS A 125 26.81 21.50 -25.66
C LYS A 125 27.88 21.26 -26.73
N VAL A 126 28.32 20.01 -26.91
CA VAL A 126 29.33 19.64 -27.92
C VAL A 126 28.84 19.92 -29.35
N LEU A 127 27.57 19.63 -29.64
CA LEU A 127 26.97 19.98 -30.93
C LEU A 127 26.91 21.49 -31.12
N SER A 128 26.45 22.25 -30.11
CA SER A 128 26.35 23.71 -30.18
C SER A 128 27.70 24.38 -30.39
N SER A 129 28.76 23.90 -29.74
CA SER A 129 30.13 24.41 -29.95
C SER A 129 30.60 24.06 -31.36
N SER A 130 30.38 22.84 -31.85
CA SER A 130 30.76 22.46 -33.20
C SER A 130 30.01 23.25 -34.29
N TYR A 131 28.72 23.55 -34.09
CA TYR A 131 27.96 24.43 -34.98
C TYR A 131 28.51 25.86 -34.96
N ARG A 132 28.89 26.36 -33.79
CA ARG A 132 29.51 27.69 -33.65
C ARG A 132 30.86 27.75 -34.35
N ASP A 133 31.70 26.73 -34.18
CA ASP A 133 33.01 26.63 -34.85
C ASP A 133 32.84 26.61 -36.39
N LYS A 134 31.82 25.88 -36.90
CA LYS A 134 31.48 25.88 -38.33
C LYS A 134 30.91 27.22 -38.81
N ALA A 135 30.10 27.90 -38.01
CA ALA A 135 29.56 29.22 -38.34
C ALA A 135 30.68 30.30 -38.35
N ASP A 136 31.63 30.21 -37.43
CA ASP A 136 32.83 31.04 -37.39
C ASP A 136 33.74 30.79 -38.60
N LEU A 137 33.86 29.53 -39.03
CA LEU A 137 34.52 29.19 -40.30
C LEU A 137 33.84 29.82 -41.51
N LEU A 138 32.51 29.71 -41.60
CA LEU A 138 31.74 30.29 -42.71
C LEU A 138 31.88 31.81 -42.74
N THR A 139 31.83 32.49 -41.60
CA THR A 139 32.04 33.94 -41.52
C THR A 139 33.47 34.35 -41.90
N LYS A 140 34.50 33.58 -41.50
CA LYS A 140 35.89 33.76 -41.95
C LYS A 140 36.04 33.57 -43.47
N ILE A 141 35.41 32.56 -44.04
CA ILE A 141 35.40 32.33 -45.50
C ILE A 141 34.70 33.49 -46.21
N GLN A 142 33.59 33.98 -45.66
CA GLN A 142 32.80 35.07 -46.24
C GLN A 142 33.52 36.43 -46.18
N THR A 143 34.33 36.67 -45.14
CA THR A 143 35.23 37.83 -45.06
C THR A 143 36.36 37.76 -46.10
N VAL A 144 36.97 36.59 -46.29
CA VAL A 144 37.99 36.37 -47.33
C VAL A 144 37.41 36.60 -48.74
N ILE A 145 36.18 36.15 -48.99
CA ILE A 145 35.49 36.37 -50.27
C ILE A 145 35.20 37.86 -50.51
N ASN A 146 34.73 38.60 -49.50
CA ASN A 146 34.32 40.00 -49.62
C ASN A 146 35.47 41.02 -49.60
N THR A 147 36.71 40.58 -49.37
CA THR A 147 37.86 41.48 -49.37
C THR A 147 38.20 41.93 -50.80
N LYS A 148 38.21 43.26 -51.05
CA LYS A 148 38.41 43.85 -52.39
C LYS A 148 39.86 43.85 -52.91
N ASN A 149 40.85 43.67 -52.03
CA ASN A 149 42.29 43.76 -52.34
C ASN A 149 43.00 42.43 -52.63
N LEU A 150 42.28 41.32 -52.81
CA LEU A 150 42.86 39.99 -53.08
C LEU A 150 42.51 39.52 -54.49
N SER A 151 43.49 38.96 -55.21
CA SER A 151 43.24 38.33 -56.51
C SER A 151 42.44 37.03 -56.37
N ALA A 152 41.78 36.61 -57.45
CA ALA A 152 40.98 35.38 -57.46
C ALA A 152 41.79 34.14 -57.05
N LYS A 153 43.10 34.11 -57.34
CA LYS A 153 44.00 32.99 -57.02
C LYS A 153 44.33 32.93 -55.52
N GLU A 154 44.58 34.08 -54.90
CA GLU A 154 44.90 34.19 -53.46
C GLU A 154 43.69 33.88 -52.57
N LYS A 155 42.48 34.28 -53.00
CA LYS A 155 41.24 33.92 -52.29
C LYS A 155 41.04 32.41 -52.22
N VAL A 156 41.24 31.71 -53.34
CA VAL A 156 41.11 30.25 -53.42
C VAL A 156 42.16 29.56 -52.54
N GLU A 157 43.39 30.07 -52.49
CA GLU A 157 44.46 29.52 -51.67
C GLU A 157 44.22 29.70 -50.16
N GLN A 158 43.68 30.86 -49.75
CA GLN A 158 43.31 31.11 -48.35
C GLN A 158 42.11 30.27 -47.91
N ILE A 159 41.10 30.10 -48.77
CA ILE A 159 39.94 29.24 -48.49
C ILE A 159 40.39 27.77 -48.39
N LYS A 160 41.27 27.29 -49.29
CA LYS A 160 41.85 25.94 -49.19
C LYS A 160 42.63 25.73 -47.89
N LYS A 161 43.40 26.72 -47.44
CA LYS A 161 44.09 26.66 -46.14
C LYS A 161 43.12 26.59 -44.96
N LEU A 162 42.04 27.36 -44.97
CA LEU A 162 41.03 27.34 -43.89
C LEU A 162 40.28 26.00 -43.82
N ILE A 163 39.86 25.47 -44.98
CA ILE A 163 39.15 24.19 -45.06
C ILE A 163 40.07 23.02 -44.67
N ASN A 164 41.33 23.00 -45.10
CA ASN A 164 42.26 21.93 -44.72
C ASN A 164 42.67 21.95 -43.24
N LYS A 165 42.52 23.10 -42.56
CA LYS A 165 42.90 23.25 -41.15
C LYS A 165 41.76 22.92 -40.17
N GLU A 166 40.51 23.16 -40.57
CA GLU A 166 39.35 23.06 -39.66
C GLU A 166 38.14 22.28 -40.27
N GLY A 167 38.21 21.80 -41.52
CA GLY A 167 37.08 21.20 -42.27
C GLY A 167 36.80 19.71 -42.04
N GLY A 168 37.56 19.04 -41.16
CA GLY A 168 37.30 17.64 -40.82
C GLY A 168 36.06 17.48 -39.93
N VAL A 169 35.25 16.45 -40.16
CA VAL A 169 34.21 16.05 -39.19
C VAL A 169 34.91 15.64 -37.91
N ASN A 170 34.72 16.40 -36.83
CA ASN A 170 35.32 16.07 -35.54
C ASN A 170 34.81 14.69 -35.09
N PRO A 171 35.68 13.67 -34.95
CA PRO A 171 35.26 12.30 -34.60
C PRO A 171 34.53 12.23 -33.25
N ILE A 172 34.74 13.21 -32.36
CA ILE A 172 34.00 13.36 -31.10
C ILE A 172 32.52 13.65 -31.36
N VAL A 173 32.19 14.41 -32.41
CA VAL A 173 30.80 14.76 -32.76
C VAL A 173 30.08 13.56 -33.37
N ALA A 174 30.74 12.80 -34.26
CA ALA A 174 30.19 11.58 -34.83
C ALA A 174 29.88 10.52 -33.74
N ALA A 175 30.82 10.31 -32.81
CA ALA A 175 30.62 9.40 -31.68
C ALA A 175 29.52 9.89 -30.69
N CYS A 176 29.34 11.22 -30.55
CA CYS A 176 28.26 11.77 -29.74
C CYS A 176 26.88 11.52 -30.35
N ILE A 177 26.75 11.65 -31.68
CA ILE A 177 25.50 11.43 -32.41
C ILE A 177 25.09 9.95 -32.35
N GLU A 178 26.01 9.02 -32.59
CA GLU A 178 25.73 7.57 -32.46
C GLU A 178 25.28 7.19 -31.05
N LYS A 179 25.92 7.75 -30.01
CA LYS A 179 25.50 7.52 -28.62
C LYS A 179 24.10 8.07 -28.34
N LEU A 180 23.75 9.21 -28.94
CA LEU A 180 22.43 9.83 -28.73
C LEU A 180 21.31 9.02 -29.41
N ASP A 181 21.55 8.50 -30.61
CA ASP A 181 20.60 7.65 -31.35
C ASP A 181 20.34 6.32 -30.64
N GLN A 182 21.40 5.67 -30.12
CA GLN A 182 21.26 4.46 -29.30
C GLN A 182 20.43 4.73 -28.04
N GLN A 183 20.56 5.91 -27.43
CA GLN A 183 19.85 6.26 -26.20
C GLN A 183 18.38 6.64 -26.42
N ILE A 184 18.05 7.31 -27.53
CA ILE A 184 16.65 7.57 -27.91
C ILE A 184 15.91 6.23 -28.12
N THR A 185 16.60 5.25 -28.70
CA THR A 185 16.08 3.90 -28.91
C THR A 185 15.86 3.15 -27.59
N ASN A 186 16.70 3.36 -26.58
CA ASN A 186 16.61 2.69 -25.28
C ASN A 186 15.60 3.36 -24.31
N ALA A 187 15.56 4.69 -24.25
CA ALA A 187 14.71 5.45 -23.32
C ALA A 187 13.20 5.33 -23.57
N LEU A 188 12.78 4.71 -24.67
CA LEU A 188 11.39 4.50 -25.06
C LEU A 188 10.80 3.17 -24.55
N ASN A 189 11.56 2.33 -23.84
CA ASN A 189 11.15 0.94 -23.61
C ASN A 189 10.74 0.61 -22.17
N ASP A 190 9.48 0.16 -22.01
CA ASP A 190 8.98 -0.60 -20.86
C ASP A 190 9.86 -1.82 -20.51
N ALA A 191 10.70 -2.27 -21.45
CA ALA A 191 11.67 -3.35 -21.28
C ALA A 191 12.63 -3.09 -20.10
N ASP A 192 12.99 -1.84 -19.82
CA ASP A 192 13.91 -1.51 -18.72
C ASP A 192 13.29 -1.84 -17.36
N PHE A 193 12.00 -1.60 -17.17
CA PHE A 193 11.31 -2.00 -15.94
C PHE A 193 11.41 -3.51 -15.70
N TYR A 194 11.07 -4.34 -16.71
CA TYR A 194 11.10 -5.80 -16.57
C TYR A 194 12.53 -6.34 -16.41
N ASN A 195 13.51 -5.72 -17.07
CA ASN A 195 14.92 -6.07 -16.92
C ASN A 195 15.44 -5.77 -15.50
N VAL A 196 15.10 -4.61 -14.94
CA VAL A 196 15.49 -4.26 -13.57
C VAL A 196 14.73 -5.12 -12.55
N LEU A 197 13.44 -5.41 -12.79
CA LEU A 197 12.64 -6.30 -11.96
C LEU A 197 13.22 -7.73 -11.94
N GLU A 198 13.65 -8.26 -13.09
CA GLU A 198 14.29 -9.56 -13.17
C GLU A 198 15.59 -9.60 -12.34
N LYS A 199 16.40 -8.52 -12.37
CA LYS A 199 17.59 -8.39 -11.51
C LYS A 199 17.26 -8.39 -10.02
N GLN A 200 16.06 -7.93 -9.61
CA GLN A 200 15.58 -8.00 -8.23
C GLN A 200 14.98 -9.36 -7.84
N SER A 201 14.90 -10.31 -8.77
CA SER A 201 14.26 -11.60 -8.54
C SER A 201 14.95 -12.43 -7.46
N ILE A 202 16.29 -12.50 -7.43
CA ILE A 202 17.02 -13.31 -6.44
C ILE A 202 16.78 -12.78 -5.00
N PRO A 203 16.97 -11.47 -4.71
CA PRO A 203 16.63 -10.90 -3.40
C PRO A 203 15.17 -11.12 -2.98
N LEU A 204 14.23 -11.09 -3.93
CA LEU A 204 12.82 -11.36 -3.66
C LEU A 204 12.59 -12.84 -3.34
N GLN A 205 13.10 -13.75 -4.16
CA GLN A 205 12.97 -15.21 -3.96
C GLN A 205 13.53 -15.64 -2.60
N ASN A 206 14.69 -15.13 -2.20
CA ASN A 206 15.32 -15.45 -0.92
C ASN A 206 14.49 -15.06 0.30
N ARG A 207 13.62 -14.05 0.17
CA ARG A 207 12.73 -13.58 1.24
C ARG A 207 11.34 -14.19 1.13
N LEU A 208 10.81 -14.31 -0.09
CA LEU A 208 9.37 -14.47 -0.34
C LEU A 208 8.97 -15.86 -0.79
N SER A 209 9.86 -16.67 -1.36
CA SER A 209 9.50 -17.99 -1.88
C SER A 209 8.84 -18.85 -0.81
N SER A 210 9.42 -18.92 0.38
CA SER A 210 8.85 -19.68 1.49
C SER A 210 7.58 -19.03 2.05
N ILE A 211 7.47 -17.70 2.04
CA ILE A 211 6.28 -16.98 2.49
C ILE A 211 5.08 -17.32 1.62
N VAL A 212 5.22 -17.15 0.29
CA VAL A 212 4.14 -17.43 -0.67
C VAL A 212 3.73 -18.90 -0.64
N LYS A 213 4.67 -19.81 -0.36
CA LYS A 213 4.36 -21.23 -0.18
C LYS A 213 3.42 -21.51 1.00
N TYR A 214 3.54 -20.75 2.07
CA TYR A 214 2.89 -21.05 3.34
C TYR A 214 1.73 -20.13 3.72
N LEU A 215 1.55 -19.00 3.04
CA LEU A 215 0.34 -18.18 3.15
C LEU A 215 -0.88 -19.00 2.76
N GLU A 216 -1.92 -18.95 3.59
CA GLU A 216 -3.20 -19.62 3.34
C GLU A 216 -4.23 -18.63 2.79
N PHE A 217 -4.44 -18.67 1.48
CA PHE A 217 -5.39 -17.83 0.78
C PHE A 217 -6.79 -18.43 0.81
N ASN A 218 -7.80 -17.56 0.91
CA ASN A 218 -9.20 -17.93 0.84
C ASN A 218 -9.59 -18.15 -0.63
N VAL A 219 -9.81 -19.40 -1.01
CA VAL A 219 -10.10 -19.82 -2.39
C VAL A 219 -11.38 -19.17 -2.94
N LEU A 220 -12.39 -18.97 -2.10
CA LEU A 220 -13.69 -18.41 -2.50
C LEU A 220 -13.68 -16.89 -2.62
N LYS A 221 -12.72 -16.23 -1.97
CA LYS A 221 -12.64 -14.77 -1.83
C LYS A 221 -11.40 -14.19 -2.49
N SER A 222 -10.71 -14.97 -3.32
CA SER A 222 -9.48 -14.54 -3.97
C SER A 222 -9.54 -14.80 -5.47
N LYS A 223 -8.77 -14.02 -6.23
CA LYS A 223 -8.69 -14.10 -7.68
C LYS A 223 -8.14 -15.46 -8.16
N LEU A 224 -8.98 -16.22 -8.86
CA LEU A 224 -8.67 -17.57 -9.32
C LEU A 224 -7.39 -17.65 -10.17
N SER A 225 -7.24 -16.77 -11.17
CA SER A 225 -6.07 -16.78 -12.05
C SER A 225 -4.73 -16.66 -11.31
N LEU A 226 -4.72 -15.91 -10.20
CA LEU A 226 -3.53 -15.72 -9.37
C LEU A 226 -3.36 -16.86 -8.36
N LEU A 227 -4.47 -17.39 -7.81
CA LEU A 227 -4.45 -18.61 -7.00
C LEU A 227 -3.87 -19.80 -7.78
N ASP A 228 -4.22 -19.95 -9.05
CA ASP A 228 -3.70 -21.03 -9.90
C ASP A 228 -2.18 -20.92 -10.07
N ALA A 229 -1.68 -19.72 -10.31
CA ALA A 229 -0.24 -19.45 -10.42
C ALA A 229 0.50 -19.69 -9.08
N ILE A 230 -0.10 -19.31 -7.96
CA ILE A 230 0.45 -19.55 -6.61
C ILE A 230 0.42 -21.05 -6.28
N THR A 231 -0.66 -21.75 -6.63
CA THR A 231 -0.81 -23.20 -6.41
C THR A 231 0.19 -23.97 -7.26
N TYR A 232 0.37 -23.59 -8.52
CA TYR A 232 1.43 -24.10 -9.37
C TYR A 232 2.82 -23.88 -8.74
N PHE A 233 3.10 -22.66 -8.27
CA PHE A 233 4.37 -22.33 -7.60
C PHE A 233 4.59 -23.14 -6.31
N LYS A 234 3.53 -23.40 -5.53
CA LYS A 234 3.55 -24.25 -4.33
C LYS A 234 3.91 -25.69 -4.69
N ASN A 235 3.17 -26.28 -5.62
CA ASN A 235 3.30 -27.68 -6.03
C ASN A 235 4.62 -27.98 -6.72
N SER A 236 5.18 -27.00 -7.44
CA SER A 236 6.48 -27.15 -8.11
C SER A 236 7.67 -26.79 -7.23
N GLU A 237 7.45 -26.54 -5.94
CA GLU A 237 8.45 -26.02 -5.00
C GLU A 237 9.18 -24.75 -5.47
N GLY A 238 8.54 -23.96 -6.35
CA GLY A 238 9.12 -22.78 -6.97
C GLY A 238 10.05 -23.07 -8.15
N LEU A 239 10.08 -24.31 -8.66
CA LEU A 239 10.70 -24.67 -9.93
C LEU A 239 9.68 -24.44 -11.04
N ILE A 240 9.93 -23.48 -11.93
CA ILE A 240 8.97 -23.11 -12.98
C ILE A 240 9.32 -23.88 -14.25
N GLY A 241 8.37 -24.67 -14.76
CA GLY A 241 8.50 -25.38 -16.02
C GLY A 241 8.22 -24.51 -17.24
N ASN A 242 8.14 -25.13 -18.42
CA ASN A 242 8.01 -24.41 -19.69
C ASN A 242 6.61 -23.81 -19.96
N LYS A 243 5.57 -24.28 -19.26
CA LYS A 243 4.18 -23.83 -19.43
C LYS A 243 3.54 -23.43 -18.10
N PRO A 244 4.00 -22.35 -17.45
CA PRO A 244 3.35 -21.88 -16.22
C PRO A 244 2.04 -21.14 -16.52
N PRO A 245 1.10 -21.09 -15.57
CA PRO A 245 -0.10 -20.25 -15.69
C PRO A 245 0.29 -18.77 -15.89
N CYS A 246 -0.26 -18.11 -16.91
CA CYS A 246 0.07 -16.71 -17.24
C CYS A 246 -1.16 -15.77 -17.24
N ASP A 247 -2.35 -16.28 -16.90
CA ASP A 247 -3.61 -15.53 -16.99
C ASP A 247 -3.71 -14.42 -15.95
N PHE A 248 -2.93 -14.51 -14.86
CA PHE A 248 -2.84 -13.45 -13.86
C PHE A 248 -2.05 -12.22 -14.31
N LEU A 249 -1.34 -12.30 -15.43
CA LEU A 249 -0.54 -11.21 -15.98
C LEU A 249 -1.37 -10.36 -16.95
N ASP A 250 -1.02 -9.08 -17.08
CA ASP A 250 -1.55 -8.22 -18.14
C ASP A 250 -0.83 -8.47 -19.47
N ALA A 251 -1.39 -7.91 -20.55
CA ALA A 251 -0.85 -8.09 -21.90
C ALA A 251 0.60 -7.59 -22.03
N GLN A 252 0.98 -6.52 -21.33
CA GLN A 252 2.34 -5.97 -21.38
C GLN A 252 3.33 -6.90 -20.67
N SER A 253 2.99 -7.35 -19.46
CA SER A 253 3.80 -8.30 -18.69
C SER A 253 4.03 -9.60 -19.45
N ARG A 254 3.02 -10.09 -20.19
CA ARG A 254 3.15 -11.29 -21.04
C ARG A 254 4.11 -11.09 -22.21
N LYS A 255 4.11 -9.91 -22.85
CA LYS A 255 5.04 -9.61 -23.96
C LYS A 255 6.50 -9.71 -23.53
N HIS A 256 6.82 -9.26 -22.31
CA HIS A 256 8.20 -9.26 -21.80
C HIS A 256 8.62 -10.56 -21.10
N LEU A 257 7.71 -11.54 -20.99
CA LEU A 257 7.93 -12.78 -20.24
C LEU A 257 8.82 -13.78 -20.99
N PHE A 258 8.84 -13.70 -22.32
CA PHE A 258 9.68 -14.52 -23.19
C PHE A 258 10.81 -13.66 -23.75
N ASP A 259 12.00 -14.24 -23.87
CA ASP A 259 13.12 -13.58 -24.55
C ASP A 259 12.95 -13.64 -26.08
N ASP A 260 13.87 -13.00 -26.82
CA ASP A 260 13.84 -12.95 -28.29
C ASP A 260 13.93 -14.33 -28.96
N LYS A 261 14.30 -15.38 -28.20
CA LYS A 261 14.36 -16.78 -28.66
C LYS A 261 13.13 -17.58 -28.24
N GLY A 262 12.11 -16.93 -27.67
CA GLY A 262 10.89 -17.58 -27.18
C GLY A 262 11.08 -18.37 -25.88
N LYS A 263 12.21 -18.23 -25.19
CA LYS A 263 12.47 -18.90 -23.92
C LYS A 263 11.89 -18.10 -22.76
N LEU A 264 11.23 -18.82 -21.85
CA LEU A 264 10.63 -18.24 -20.65
C LEU A 264 11.70 -17.63 -19.72
N ARG A 265 11.51 -16.37 -19.34
CA ARG A 265 12.28 -15.68 -18.30
C ARG A 265 11.78 -16.08 -16.91
N ILE A 266 12.26 -17.21 -16.42
CA ILE A 266 11.83 -17.81 -15.13
C ILE A 266 12.00 -16.84 -13.96
N SER A 267 13.13 -16.11 -13.91
CA SER A 267 13.40 -15.14 -12.85
C SER A 267 12.40 -13.99 -12.88
N LEU A 268 12.06 -13.48 -14.07
CA LEU A 268 11.04 -12.46 -14.23
C LEU A 268 9.65 -12.97 -13.84
N TYR A 269 9.26 -14.18 -14.27
CA TYR A 269 7.99 -14.80 -13.89
C TYR A 269 7.80 -14.82 -12.37
N LYS A 270 8.82 -15.25 -11.62
CA LYS A 270 8.77 -15.30 -10.14
C LYS A 270 8.67 -13.92 -9.52
N ALA A 271 9.41 -12.94 -10.04
CA ALA A 271 9.35 -11.57 -9.55
C ALA A 271 7.95 -10.97 -9.79
N LEU A 272 7.38 -11.17 -10.98
CA LEU A 272 6.01 -10.75 -11.31
C LEU A 272 4.97 -11.45 -10.44
N LEU A 273 5.11 -12.75 -10.17
CA LEU A 273 4.21 -13.48 -9.27
C LEU A 273 4.18 -12.82 -7.88
N PHE A 274 5.34 -12.48 -7.31
CA PHE A 274 5.41 -11.80 -6.01
C PHE A 274 4.82 -10.39 -6.05
N VAL A 275 5.12 -9.61 -7.09
CA VAL A 275 4.60 -8.25 -7.27
C VAL A 275 3.08 -8.27 -7.41
N LYS A 276 2.53 -9.13 -8.27
CA LYS A 276 1.08 -9.25 -8.48
C LYS A 276 0.38 -9.81 -7.24
N THR A 277 1.00 -10.74 -6.50
CA THR A 277 0.48 -11.21 -5.19
C THR A 277 0.40 -10.06 -4.19
N ALA A 278 1.44 -9.24 -4.06
CA ALA A 278 1.44 -8.09 -3.16
C ALA A 278 0.36 -7.06 -3.54
N ALA A 279 0.26 -6.72 -4.83
CA ALA A 279 -0.75 -5.80 -5.33
C ALA A 279 -2.18 -6.32 -5.09
N ALA A 280 -2.40 -7.61 -5.29
CA ALA A 280 -3.70 -8.23 -5.09
C ALA A 280 -4.10 -8.31 -3.61
N ILE A 281 -3.16 -8.54 -2.69
CA ILE A 281 -3.42 -8.43 -1.24
C ILE A 281 -3.77 -6.98 -0.88
N LYS A 282 -3.02 -6.01 -1.39
CA LYS A 282 -3.20 -4.58 -1.06
C LYS A 282 -4.53 -4.01 -1.59
N SER A 283 -5.04 -4.54 -2.70
CA SER A 283 -6.32 -4.16 -3.31
C SER A 283 -7.52 -4.96 -2.78
N GLY A 284 -7.29 -6.03 -2.01
CA GLY A 284 -8.34 -6.93 -1.54
C GLY A 284 -8.80 -7.98 -2.57
N GLU A 285 -8.10 -8.11 -3.71
CA GLU A 285 -8.32 -9.18 -4.71
C GLU A 285 -7.81 -10.57 -4.24
N MET A 286 -6.91 -10.60 -3.26
CA MET A 286 -6.43 -11.82 -2.60
C MET A 286 -6.57 -11.66 -1.09
N ASN A 287 -7.32 -12.56 -0.48
CA ASN A 287 -7.62 -12.52 0.94
C ASN A 287 -7.10 -13.79 1.62
N LEU A 288 -6.69 -13.68 2.88
CA LEU A 288 -6.24 -14.81 3.69
C LEU A 288 -7.43 -15.46 4.40
N THR A 289 -7.35 -16.77 4.62
CA THR A 289 -8.39 -17.52 5.36
C THR A 289 -8.31 -17.27 6.87
N TYR A 290 -7.09 -17.07 7.39
CA TYR A 290 -6.80 -17.04 8.82
C TYR A 290 -5.96 -15.81 9.15
N SER A 291 -6.62 -14.68 9.35
CA SER A 291 -5.99 -13.37 9.47
C SER A 291 -6.83 -12.43 10.33
N TYR A 292 -6.22 -11.41 10.92
CA TYR A 292 -6.97 -10.29 11.49
C TYR A 292 -7.01 -9.07 10.56
N ARG A 293 -6.11 -8.97 9.58
CA ARG A 293 -5.89 -7.75 8.79
C ARG A 293 -6.11 -7.88 7.27
N TYR A 294 -6.08 -9.10 6.76
CA TYR A 294 -6.11 -9.44 5.35
C TYR A 294 -7.26 -10.38 5.02
N LEU A 295 -8.37 -10.30 5.77
CA LEU A 295 -9.61 -11.00 5.41
C LEU A 295 -10.35 -10.24 4.31
N SER A 296 -11.31 -10.91 3.66
CA SER A 296 -12.22 -10.22 2.76
C SER A 296 -13.08 -9.22 3.52
N ILE A 297 -13.51 -8.14 2.86
CA ILE A 297 -14.26 -7.07 3.52
C ILE A 297 -15.52 -7.58 4.23
N ASP A 298 -16.20 -8.58 3.65
CA ASP A 298 -17.41 -9.14 4.21
C ASP A 298 -17.19 -10.00 5.46
N GLU A 299 -15.98 -10.52 5.67
CA GLU A 299 -15.62 -11.27 6.88
C GLU A 299 -15.41 -10.36 8.10
N TYR A 300 -15.22 -9.06 7.89
CA TYR A 300 -15.21 -8.05 8.96
C TYR A 300 -16.61 -7.56 9.35
N LEU A 301 -17.61 -7.85 8.51
CA LEU A 301 -18.98 -7.42 8.73
C LEU A 301 -19.77 -8.48 9.48
N ILE A 302 -20.97 -8.10 9.91
CA ILE A 302 -21.94 -9.06 10.43
C ILE A 302 -22.20 -10.09 9.31
N ASN A 303 -22.07 -11.37 9.63
CA ASN A 303 -22.34 -12.45 8.69
C ASN A 303 -23.71 -12.22 8.02
N LYS A 304 -23.76 -12.39 6.70
CA LYS A 304 -24.94 -12.04 5.89
C LYS A 304 -26.21 -12.75 6.34
N ASP A 305 -26.11 -14.00 6.78
CA ASP A 305 -27.26 -14.78 7.22
C ASP A 305 -27.70 -14.35 8.62
N VAL A 306 -26.75 -14.09 9.53
CA VAL A 306 -27.03 -13.47 10.84
C VAL A 306 -27.68 -12.10 10.67
N TRP A 307 -27.15 -11.26 9.77
CA TRP A 307 -27.72 -9.96 9.46
C TRP A 307 -29.16 -10.08 8.97
N LYS A 308 -29.46 -11.01 8.05
CA LYS A 308 -30.84 -11.22 7.56
C LYS A 308 -31.80 -11.64 8.67
N LEU A 309 -31.36 -12.51 9.58
CA LEU A 309 -32.17 -13.01 10.68
C LEU A 309 -32.43 -11.91 11.73
N ASP A 310 -31.39 -11.21 12.16
CA ASP A 310 -31.43 -10.30 13.33
C ASP A 310 -31.49 -8.80 12.96
N ARG A 311 -31.68 -8.47 11.67
CA ARG A 311 -31.64 -7.09 11.17
C ARG A 311 -32.43 -6.09 12.02
N ASN A 312 -33.68 -6.42 12.32
CA ASN A 312 -34.57 -5.52 13.05
C ASN A 312 -34.08 -5.29 14.48
N ASN A 313 -33.53 -6.32 15.13
CA ASN A 313 -32.95 -6.20 16.46
C ASN A 313 -31.74 -5.24 16.44
N TYR A 314 -30.85 -5.39 15.46
CA TYR A 314 -29.71 -4.47 15.30
C TYR A 314 -30.15 -3.02 15.07
N LEU A 315 -31.19 -2.79 14.25
CA LEU A 315 -31.72 -1.45 14.01
C LEU A 315 -32.31 -0.81 15.28
N VAL A 316 -33.05 -1.59 16.07
CA VAL A 316 -33.60 -1.11 17.35
C VAL A 316 -32.47 -0.77 18.32
N ARG A 317 -31.50 -1.67 18.49
CA ARG A 317 -30.36 -1.47 19.41
C ARG A 317 -29.45 -0.30 19.03
N SER A 318 -29.39 0.05 17.76
CA SER A 318 -28.62 1.19 17.25
C SER A 318 -29.43 2.48 17.14
N ASN A 319 -30.71 2.47 17.52
CA ASN A 319 -31.65 3.59 17.33
C ASN A 319 -31.75 4.05 15.86
N LEU A 320 -31.67 3.10 14.92
CA LEU A 320 -31.72 3.33 13.47
C LEU A 320 -33.00 2.79 12.82
N THR A 321 -34.05 2.54 13.61
CA THR A 321 -35.33 1.99 13.15
C THR A 321 -35.96 2.83 12.01
N ASN A 322 -35.75 4.15 12.02
CA ASN A 322 -36.26 5.06 10.97
C ASN A 322 -35.59 4.83 9.59
N TYR A 323 -34.42 4.18 9.58
CA TYR A 323 -33.65 3.86 8.36
C TYR A 323 -33.87 2.42 7.89
N ASN A 324 -34.91 1.75 8.39
CA ASN A 324 -35.24 0.38 8.02
C ASN A 324 -35.51 0.21 6.50
N SER A 325 -35.90 1.25 5.78
CA SER A 325 -36.12 1.18 4.34
C SER A 325 -35.21 2.14 3.58
N VAL A 326 -34.21 1.58 2.88
CA VAL A 326 -33.32 2.33 1.99
C VAL A 326 -34.12 3.13 0.96
N LYS A 327 -35.22 2.57 0.44
CA LYS A 327 -36.10 3.28 -0.51
C LYS A 327 -36.74 4.52 0.12
N LYS A 328 -37.28 4.41 1.33
CA LYS A 328 -37.89 5.55 2.04
C LYS A 328 -36.82 6.60 2.40
N THR A 329 -35.68 6.16 2.94
CA THR A 329 -34.56 7.04 3.26
C THR A 329 -34.06 7.77 2.03
N MET A 330 -33.86 7.07 0.90
CA MET A 330 -33.43 7.72 -0.33
C MET A 330 -34.47 8.66 -0.91
N SER A 331 -35.75 8.32 -0.85
CA SER A 331 -36.81 9.23 -1.30
C SER A 331 -36.83 10.52 -0.48
N PHE A 332 -36.67 10.41 0.84
CA PHE A 332 -36.57 11.56 1.73
C PHE A 332 -35.34 12.41 1.42
N LEU A 333 -34.14 11.81 1.36
CA LEU A 333 -32.90 12.53 1.07
C LEU A 333 -32.90 13.19 -0.31
N LYS A 334 -33.49 12.55 -1.33
CA LYS A 334 -33.65 13.16 -2.67
C LYS A 334 -34.54 14.38 -2.63
N LYS A 335 -35.68 14.31 -1.92
CA LYS A 335 -36.60 15.44 -1.77
C LYS A 335 -35.93 16.60 -1.05
N GLU A 336 -35.26 16.32 0.07
CA GLU A 336 -34.50 17.34 0.80
C GLU A 336 -33.42 17.98 -0.08
N LEU A 337 -32.65 17.17 -0.81
CA LEU A 337 -31.61 17.68 -1.70
C LEU A 337 -32.18 18.55 -2.83
N ASP A 338 -33.29 18.13 -3.46
CA ASP A 338 -33.97 18.90 -4.51
C ASP A 338 -34.49 20.24 -4.01
N VAL A 339 -35.16 20.25 -2.85
CA VAL A 339 -35.61 21.49 -2.19
C VAL A 339 -34.44 22.41 -1.88
N GLN A 340 -33.30 21.88 -1.41
CA GLN A 340 -32.11 22.68 -1.17
C GLN A 340 -31.53 23.24 -2.47
N TYR A 341 -31.47 22.46 -3.55
CA TYR A 341 -31.03 22.97 -4.86
C TYR A 341 -31.93 24.09 -5.37
N GLN A 342 -33.25 23.92 -5.31
CA GLN A 342 -34.21 24.95 -5.70
C GLN A 342 -34.00 26.23 -4.89
N LYS A 343 -33.96 26.11 -3.56
CA LYS A 343 -33.72 27.25 -2.67
C LYS A 343 -32.39 27.95 -2.94
N VAL A 344 -31.31 27.20 -3.15
CA VAL A 344 -29.99 27.78 -3.46
C VAL A 344 -30.01 28.50 -4.80
N ASN A 345 -30.61 27.90 -5.83
CA ASN A 345 -30.71 28.50 -7.16
C ASN A 345 -31.58 29.77 -7.15
N GLU A 346 -32.73 29.74 -6.48
CA GLU A 346 -33.57 30.93 -6.28
C GLU A 346 -32.81 32.04 -5.57
N ASN A 347 -32.06 31.73 -4.52
CA ASN A 347 -31.24 32.72 -3.81
C ASN A 347 -30.13 33.31 -4.71
N ILE A 348 -29.55 32.53 -5.62
CA ILE A 348 -28.55 33.03 -6.59
C ILE A 348 -29.23 33.97 -7.59
N ILE A 349 -30.35 33.57 -8.19
CA ILE A 349 -31.10 34.36 -9.18
C ILE A 349 -31.58 35.68 -8.56
N ASN A 350 -32.08 35.63 -7.33
CA ASN A 350 -32.58 36.79 -6.60
C ASN A 350 -31.45 37.66 -5.99
N GLY A 351 -30.18 37.35 -6.25
CA GLY A 351 -29.02 38.07 -5.71
C GLY A 351 -28.87 38.00 -4.18
N SER A 352 -29.63 37.12 -3.54
CA SER A 352 -29.63 36.92 -2.08
C SER A 352 -28.47 36.05 -1.60
N ASN A 353 -27.83 35.29 -2.50
CA ASN A 353 -26.64 34.50 -2.21
C ASN A 353 -25.36 35.32 -2.49
N GLN A 354 -24.75 35.87 -1.44
CA GLN A 354 -23.54 36.70 -1.53
C GLN A 354 -22.25 35.91 -1.76
N TYR A 355 -22.30 34.58 -1.68
CA TYR A 355 -21.14 33.69 -1.75
C TYR A 355 -20.93 33.10 -3.15
N ILE A 356 -21.77 33.45 -4.11
CA ILE A 356 -21.67 32.99 -5.49
C ILE A 356 -21.70 34.20 -6.41
N THR A 357 -20.66 34.34 -7.23
CA THR A 357 -20.57 35.36 -8.28
C THR A 357 -20.23 34.70 -9.61
N PHE A 358 -20.48 35.40 -10.73
CA PHE A 358 -20.17 34.89 -12.06
C PHE A 358 -19.13 35.79 -12.71
N ASN A 359 -18.11 35.21 -13.35
CA ASN A 359 -17.13 35.99 -14.11
C ASN A 359 -17.72 36.45 -15.46
N LYS A 360 -16.99 37.30 -16.19
CA LYS A 360 -17.43 37.82 -17.51
C LYS A 360 -17.62 36.73 -18.58
N ALA A 361 -17.09 35.52 -18.37
CA ALA A 361 -17.24 34.36 -19.25
C ALA A 361 -18.38 33.42 -18.82
N GLY A 362 -19.11 33.74 -17.73
CA GLY A 362 -20.22 32.93 -17.22
C GLY A 362 -19.81 31.79 -16.27
N GLU A 363 -18.54 31.71 -15.86
CA GLU A 363 -18.09 30.69 -14.91
C GLU A 363 -18.39 31.09 -13.47
N VAL A 364 -18.73 30.10 -12.65
CA VAL A 364 -19.12 30.27 -11.24
C VAL A 364 -17.87 30.47 -10.37
N ILE A 365 -17.86 31.56 -9.60
CA ILE A 365 -16.89 31.83 -8.55
C ILE A 365 -17.61 31.65 -7.20
N VAL A 366 -17.20 30.64 -6.44
CA VAL A 366 -17.70 30.37 -5.09
C VAL A 366 -16.76 31.01 -4.08
N ASP A 367 -17.24 32.02 -3.35
CA ASP A 367 -16.56 32.60 -2.21
C ASP A 367 -16.93 31.80 -0.95
N THR A 368 -16.02 30.95 -0.48
CA THR A 368 -16.24 30.22 0.76
C THR A 368 -15.82 31.12 1.92
N PRO A 369 -16.76 31.62 2.75
CA PRO A 369 -16.40 32.48 3.86
C PRO A 369 -15.41 31.76 4.76
N LYS A 370 -14.46 32.53 5.32
CA LYS A 370 -13.54 31.99 6.34
C LYS A 370 -14.39 31.37 7.44
N VAL A 371 -14.12 30.11 7.78
CA VAL A 371 -14.79 29.40 8.88
C VAL A 371 -14.77 30.32 10.10
N GLU A 372 -15.94 30.82 10.50
CA GLU A 372 -16.07 31.57 11.74
C GLU A 372 -15.58 30.66 12.85
N LYS A 373 -14.45 31.03 13.46
CA LYS A 373 -14.05 30.43 14.72
C LYS A 373 -15.13 30.83 15.69
N ILE A 374 -16.02 29.89 16.00
CA ILE A 374 -17.07 30.07 17.01
C ILE A 374 -16.43 30.79 18.20
N GLU A 375 -17.01 31.92 18.58
CA GLU A 375 -16.56 32.68 19.74
C GLU A 375 -16.88 31.83 20.98
N THR A 376 -15.94 30.93 21.30
CA THR A 376 -16.07 29.94 22.37
C THR A 376 -16.24 30.61 23.72
N LEU A 377 -15.98 31.91 23.85
CA LEU A 377 -16.24 32.72 25.04
C LEU A 377 -17.73 32.77 25.42
N ARG A 378 -18.65 32.99 24.46
CA ARG A 378 -20.09 33.11 24.75
C ARG A 378 -20.75 31.76 25.06
N ILE A 379 -20.30 30.71 24.37
CA ILE A 379 -20.68 29.33 24.68
C ILE A 379 -20.07 28.91 26.02
N ALA A 380 -18.82 29.30 26.31
CA ALA A 380 -18.21 29.07 27.62
C ALA A 380 -18.94 29.82 28.74
N GLU A 381 -19.53 31.00 28.50
CA GLU A 381 -20.34 31.74 29.48
C GLU A 381 -21.71 31.12 29.73
N LEU A 382 -22.37 30.58 28.70
CA LEU A 382 -23.62 29.81 28.86
C LEU A 382 -23.36 28.45 29.54
N ILE A 383 -22.23 27.80 29.23
CA ILE A 383 -21.79 26.55 29.87
C ILE A 383 -21.28 26.81 31.30
N LYS A 384 -20.75 28.00 31.61
CA LYS A 384 -20.29 28.39 32.96
C LYS A 384 -21.37 28.24 34.05
N GLN A 385 -22.66 28.28 33.71
CA GLN A 385 -23.73 28.05 34.69
C GLN A 385 -23.78 26.60 35.20
N LYS A 386 -23.15 25.65 34.50
CA LYS A 386 -22.78 24.34 35.05
C LYS A 386 -21.28 24.18 34.92
N ASN A 387 -20.56 24.73 35.90
CA ASN A 387 -19.14 24.52 36.14
C ASN A 387 -18.69 23.17 35.59
N TYR A 388 -17.90 23.21 34.52
CA TYR A 388 -17.01 22.16 34.03
C TYR A 388 -17.34 20.75 34.56
N ILE A 389 -18.30 20.05 33.94
CA ILE A 389 -18.52 18.65 34.28
C ILE A 389 -17.33 17.88 33.72
N SER A 390 -16.45 17.41 34.60
CA SER A 390 -15.30 16.63 34.16
C SER A 390 -15.79 15.38 33.45
N ILE A 391 -15.09 14.95 32.41
CA ILE A 391 -15.31 13.61 31.82
C ILE A 391 -15.23 12.54 32.93
N LEU A 392 -14.42 12.77 33.97
CA LEU A 392 -14.34 11.89 35.14
C LEU A 392 -15.65 11.84 35.94
N ASP A 393 -16.37 12.97 36.05
CA ASP A 393 -17.67 13.03 36.74
C ASP A 393 -18.76 12.34 35.91
N VAL A 394 -18.73 12.51 34.59
CA VAL A 394 -19.63 11.79 33.68
C VAL A 394 -19.39 10.28 33.77
N LEU A 395 -18.12 9.85 33.68
CA LEU A 395 -17.75 8.44 33.80
C LEU A 395 -18.09 7.88 35.19
N GLY A 396 -17.89 8.67 36.25
CA GLY A 396 -18.26 8.29 37.62
C GLY A 396 -19.77 8.10 37.80
N ASN A 397 -20.58 9.02 37.26
CA ASN A 397 -22.04 8.92 37.31
C ASN A 397 -22.56 7.72 36.50
N ILE A 398 -22.00 7.49 35.31
CA ILE A 398 -22.34 6.31 34.50
C ILE A 398 -21.93 5.02 35.23
N ASP A 399 -20.76 5.00 35.86
CA ASP A 399 -20.28 3.85 36.62
C ASP A 399 -21.14 3.57 37.85
N GLN A 400 -21.62 4.59 38.57
CA GLN A 400 -22.56 4.40 39.68
C GLN A 400 -23.88 3.74 39.24
N ILE A 401 -24.33 4.01 38.01
CA ILE A 401 -25.58 3.46 37.48
C ILE A 401 -25.38 2.07 36.88
N THR A 402 -24.25 1.86 36.20
CA THR A 402 -24.04 0.67 35.34
C THR A 402 -23.03 -0.33 35.90
N ASN A 403 -22.22 0.07 36.89
CA ASN A 403 -21.06 -0.65 37.40
C ASN A 403 -20.12 -1.14 36.28
N PHE A 404 -20.04 -0.42 35.15
CA PHE A 404 -19.27 -0.88 33.98
C PHE A 404 -17.78 -1.06 34.31
N SER A 405 -17.25 -0.30 35.26
CA SER A 405 -15.85 -0.39 35.65
C SER A 405 -15.51 -1.74 36.31
N GLU A 406 -16.47 -2.43 36.92
CA GLU A 406 -16.26 -3.78 37.49
C GLU A 406 -16.01 -4.83 36.41
N CYS A 407 -16.52 -4.57 35.20
CA CYS A 407 -16.28 -5.40 34.03
C CYS A 407 -14.86 -5.21 33.47
N LEU A 408 -14.20 -4.10 33.80
CA LEU A 408 -12.86 -3.74 33.32
C LEU A 408 -11.80 -4.24 34.30
N GLN A 409 -11.52 -5.54 34.25
CA GLN A 409 -10.52 -6.17 35.11
C GLN A 409 -9.11 -6.02 34.55
N HIS A 410 -8.14 -5.74 35.42
CA HIS A 410 -6.74 -5.63 35.02
C HIS A 410 -6.21 -6.96 34.50
N TYR A 411 -5.55 -6.89 33.34
CA TYR A 411 -5.14 -8.07 32.59
C TYR A 411 -3.89 -8.76 33.15
N SER A 412 -3.12 -8.12 34.05
CA SER A 412 -1.88 -8.71 34.57
C SER A 412 -2.15 -9.91 35.48
N VAL A 413 -1.43 -10.99 35.18
CA VAL A 413 -1.43 -12.25 35.95
C VAL A 413 -0.32 -12.24 37.00
N VAL A 414 0.65 -11.32 36.93
CA VAL A 414 1.89 -11.37 37.75
C VAL A 414 1.69 -10.72 39.12
N GLN A 415 0.89 -9.65 39.19
CA GLN A 415 0.48 -8.99 40.42
C GLN A 415 -0.97 -8.53 40.25
N LYS A 416 -1.83 -8.84 41.23
CA LYS A 416 -3.11 -8.13 41.38
C LYS A 416 -2.76 -6.71 41.81
N ILE A 417 -2.53 -5.83 40.83
CA ILE A 417 -2.40 -4.41 41.10
C ILE A 417 -3.74 -3.98 41.67
N LYS A 418 -3.73 -3.43 42.89
CA LYS A 418 -4.94 -2.91 43.52
C LYS A 418 -5.53 -1.88 42.56
N ARG A 419 -6.80 -2.05 42.20
CA ARG A 419 -7.50 -1.12 41.32
C ARG A 419 -7.33 0.28 41.92
N PRO A 420 -6.81 1.25 41.16
CA PRO A 420 -6.64 2.60 41.68
C PRO A 420 -8.02 3.21 41.98
N ALA A 421 -8.05 4.29 42.74
CA ALA A 421 -9.29 5.01 43.02
C ALA A 421 -10.03 5.35 41.71
N ASN A 422 -11.36 5.32 41.73
CA ASN A 422 -12.21 5.48 40.54
C ASN A 422 -11.82 6.69 39.68
N VAL A 423 -11.51 7.83 40.30
CA VAL A 423 -11.05 9.05 39.60
C VAL A 423 -9.79 8.78 38.76
N LEU A 424 -8.79 8.10 39.33
CA LEU A 424 -7.54 7.77 38.63
C LEU A 424 -7.74 6.62 37.62
N PHE A 425 -8.70 5.72 37.89
CA PHE A 425 -9.09 4.67 36.96
C PHE A 425 -9.74 5.24 35.71
N TYR A 426 -10.70 6.16 35.85
CA TYR A 426 -11.35 6.83 34.72
C TYR A 426 -10.38 7.71 33.92
N ALA A 427 -9.38 8.31 34.56
CA ALA A 427 -8.35 9.10 33.89
C ALA A 427 -7.39 8.27 33.03
N GLY A 428 -7.35 6.94 33.23
CA GLY A 428 -6.49 6.02 32.49
C GLY A 428 -7.21 5.15 31.46
N LEU A 429 -8.53 5.28 31.32
CA LEU A 429 -9.31 4.75 30.20
C LEU A 429 -9.11 5.64 28.97
#